data_AF-A0A914RJJ5-F1
#
_entry.id   AF-A0A914RJJ5-F1
#
_cell.length_a   1.000
_cell.length_b   1.000
_cell.length_c   1.000
_cell.angle_alpha   90.00
_cell.angle_beta   90.00
_cell.angle_gamma   90.00
#
_symmetry.space_group_name_H-M   'P 1'
#
loop_
_entity.id
_entity.type
_entity.pdbx_description
1 polymer ?
#
loop_
_entity_poly.entity_id
_entity_poly.type
_entity_poly.pdbx_seq_one_letter_code
_entity_poly.pdbx_strand_id
1 'polypeptide(L)'
;MATLANTNSPYEGTSFFINTDEAAILYKEFTHSCNVRFQEAISRLNMLQSNAMTIQLARKKPGQGTNLVETATFMERCKIKLDDVDKLNVIHVSGTKGKGST
;
A
#
# COMPACT_ATOMS: atom_id res chain seq x y z
N MET A 1 17.94 -5.52 -40.64
CA MET A 1 19.18 -5.12 -39.96
C MET A 1 19.04 -3.66 -39.55
N ALA A 2 18.75 -3.37 -38.28
CA ALA A 2 18.58 -1.99 -37.80
C ALA A 2 19.70 -1.67 -36.81
N THR A 3 20.55 -0.71 -37.19
CA THR A 3 21.61 -0.16 -36.34
C THR A 3 21.04 1.02 -35.58
N LEU A 4 20.90 0.93 -34.25
CA LEU A 4 20.62 2.11 -33.43
C LEU A 4 21.94 2.82 -33.14
N ALA A 5 22.13 3.98 -33.77
CA ALA A 5 23.28 4.84 -33.54
C ALA A 5 23.18 5.46 -32.14
N ASN A 6 23.93 4.91 -31.18
CA ASN A 6 24.18 5.54 -29.89
C ASN A 6 25.28 6.59 -30.08
N THR A 7 24.90 7.87 -30.13
CA THR A 7 25.87 8.96 -30.04
C THR A 7 26.06 9.30 -28.56
N ASN A 8 27.31 9.13 -28.08
CA ASN A 8 27.85 9.58 -26.79
C ASN A 8 27.87 8.56 -25.62
N SER A 9 28.70 7.50 -25.72
CA SER A 9 29.21 6.82 -24.52
C SER A 9 30.53 6.07 -24.79
N PRO A 10 31.52 6.07 -23.87
CA PRO A 10 32.94 5.75 -24.15
C PRO A 10 33.27 4.24 -24.14
N TYR A 11 32.32 3.40 -24.55
CA TYR A 11 32.53 1.94 -24.67
C TYR A 11 32.52 1.54 -26.13
N GLU A 12 33.53 1.97 -26.88
CA GLU A 12 33.83 1.39 -28.19
C GLU A 12 34.34 -0.03 -27.97
N GLY A 13 33.64 -1.04 -28.52
CA GLY A 13 34.29 -2.33 -28.78
C GLY A 13 33.49 -3.62 -28.66
N THR A 14 32.22 -3.62 -28.22
CA THR A 14 31.41 -4.87 -28.26
C THR A 14 30.07 -4.63 -28.93
N SER A 15 30.06 -4.66 -30.26
CA SER A 15 28.83 -4.82 -31.04
C SER A 15 28.30 -6.25 -30.85
N PHE A 16 27.42 -6.45 -29.86
CA PHE A 16 26.62 -7.67 -29.78
C PHE A 16 25.53 -7.59 -30.86
N PHE A 17 25.67 -8.40 -31.91
CA PHE A 17 24.65 -8.54 -32.94
C PHE A 17 23.53 -9.41 -32.39
N ILE A 18 22.47 -8.79 -31.86
CA ILE A 18 21.22 -9.49 -31.58
C ILE A 18 20.39 -9.54 -32.87
N ASN A 19 19.84 -10.72 -33.16
CA ASN A 19 18.93 -10.85 -34.29
C ASN A 19 17.70 -9.96 -34.05
N THR A 20 17.15 -9.35 -35.10
CA THR A 20 15.99 -8.44 -34.97
C THR A 20 14.77 -9.12 -34.35
N ASP A 21 14.64 -10.44 -34.53
CA ASP A 21 13.58 -11.24 -33.91
C ASP A 21 13.81 -11.44 -32.40
N GLU A 22 15.06 -11.64 -31.96
CA GLU A 22 15.39 -11.76 -30.53
C GLU A 22 15.19 -10.44 -29.79
N ALA A 23 15.52 -9.31 -30.44
CA ALA A 23 15.28 -7.98 -29.89
C ALA A 23 13.78 -7.70 -29.66
N ALA A 24 12.92 -8.14 -30.59
CA ALA A 24 11.47 -7.97 -30.49
C ALA A 24 10.87 -8.81 -29.35
N ILE A 25 11.36 -10.03 -29.16
CA ILE A 25 10.93 -10.91 -28.06
C ILE A 25 11.30 -10.29 -26.71
N LEU A 26 12.55 -9.85 -26.54
CA LEU A 26 13.01 -9.20 -25.31
C LEU A 26 12.20 -7.94 -24.97
N TYR A 27 11.89 -7.11 -25.97
CA TYR A 27 11.11 -5.89 -25.75
C TYR A 27 9.65 -6.19 -25.36
N LYS A 28 9.05 -7.24 -25.94
CA LYS A 28 7.70 -7.69 -25.60
C LYS A 28 7.64 -8.28 -24.20
N GLU A 29 8.65 -9.05 -23.81
CA GLU A 29 8.73 -9.64 -22.47
C GLU A 29 8.98 -8.56 -21.39
N PHE A 30 9.85 -7.60 -21.67
CA PHE A 30 10.10 -6.46 -20.79
C PHE A 30 8.86 -5.58 -20.58
N THR A 31 8.16 -5.22 -21.66
CA THR A 31 6.93 -4.40 -21.57
C THR A 31 5.78 -5.14 -20.87
N HIS A 32 5.65 -6.45 -21.09
CA HIS A 32 4.69 -7.28 -20.37
C HIS A 32 4.98 -7.33 -18.87
N SER A 33 6.23 -7.58 -18.48
CA SER A 33 6.66 -7.61 -17.09
C SER A 33 6.38 -6.28 -16.36
N CYS A 34 6.69 -5.15 -17.01
CA CYS A 34 6.40 -3.82 -16.47
C CYS A 34 4.89 -3.60 -16.26
N ASN A 35 4.06 -4.03 -17.21
CA ASN A 35 2.60 -3.93 -17.09
C ASN A 35 2.07 -4.77 -15.92
N VAL A 36 2.55 -6.02 -15.78
CA VAL A 36 2.19 -6.90 -14.65
C VAL A 36 2.58 -6.26 -13.32
N ARG A 37 3.79 -5.72 -13.19
CA ARG A 37 4.24 -5.01 -11.98
C ARG A 37 3.40 -3.78 -11.66
N PHE A 38 3.02 -3.02 -12.67
CA PHE A 38 2.14 -1.86 -12.50
C PHE A 38 0.75 -2.27 -12.01
N GLN A 39 0.17 -3.32 -12.58
CA GLN A 39 -1.11 -3.88 -12.13
C GLN A 39 -1.03 -4.44 -10.71
N GLU A 40 0.05 -5.13 -10.36
CA GLU A 40 0.31 -5.59 -9.00
C GLU A 40 0.38 -4.41 -8.00
N ALA A 41 1.06 -3.32 -8.38
CA ALA A 41 1.16 -2.13 -7.56
C ALA A 41 -0.21 -1.46 -7.33
N ILE A 42 -1.03 -1.34 -8.39
CA ILE A 42 -2.40 -0.83 -8.29
C ILE A 42 -3.26 -1.73 -7.40
N SER A 43 -3.19 -3.04 -7.61
CA SER A 43 -3.94 -4.01 -6.81
C SER A 43 -3.58 -3.91 -5.33
N ARG A 44 -2.27 -3.88 -5.00
CA ARG A 44 -1.80 -3.69 -3.62
C ARG A 44 -2.24 -2.35 -3.04
N LEU A 45 -2.15 -1.26 -3.81
CA LEU A 45 -2.61 0.06 -3.36
C LEU A 45 -4.10 0.02 -2.99
N ASN A 46 -4.92 -0.56 -3.85
CA ASN A 46 -6.36 -0.68 -3.62
C ASN A 46 -6.69 -1.60 -2.43
N MET A 47 -5.87 -2.63 -2.17
CA MET A 47 -6.02 -3.47 -0.96
C MET A 47 -5.65 -2.74 0.34
N LEU A 48 -4.67 -1.82 0.30
CA LEU A 48 -4.24 -1.04 1.46
C LEU A 48 -5.17 0.13 1.78
N GLN A 49 -5.89 0.63 0.78
CA GLN A 49 -6.97 1.59 0.98
C GLN A 49 -8.10 0.87 1.71
N SER A 50 -8.07 0.95 3.05
CA SER A 50 -9.17 0.53 3.91
C SER A 50 -10.47 1.09 3.33
N ASN A 51 -11.56 0.31 3.36
CA ASN A 51 -12.85 0.72 2.84
C ASN A 51 -13.29 2.05 3.47
N ALA A 52 -12.87 3.17 2.88
CA ALA A 52 -13.07 4.50 3.45
C ALA A 52 -14.57 4.78 3.55
N MET A 53 -15.33 4.25 2.58
CA MET A 53 -16.78 4.23 2.58
C MET A 53 -17.35 3.43 3.78
N THR A 54 -16.82 2.25 4.09
CA THR A 54 -17.25 1.46 5.26
C THR A 54 -16.96 2.19 6.57
N ILE A 55 -15.76 2.78 6.73
CA ILE A 55 -15.41 3.57 7.92
C ILE A 55 -16.31 4.82 8.04
N GLN A 56 -16.57 5.52 6.94
CA GLN A 56 -17.48 6.67 6.92
C GLN A 56 -18.92 6.28 7.27
N LEU A 57 -19.41 5.14 6.76
CA LEU A 57 -20.74 4.63 7.09
C LEU A 57 -20.84 4.21 8.56
N ALA A 58 -19.80 3.56 9.10
CA ALA A 58 -19.71 3.21 10.52
C ALA A 58 -19.71 4.48 11.41
N ARG A 59 -19.00 5.54 11.01
CA ARG A 59 -19.02 6.83 11.73
C ARG A 59 -20.38 7.52 11.73
N LYS A 60 -21.17 7.38 10.66
CA LYS A 60 -22.52 7.97 10.55
C LYS A 60 -23.56 7.21 11.37
N LYS A 61 -23.30 5.96 11.73
CA LYS A 61 -24.13 5.15 12.62
C LYS A 61 -23.39 4.97 13.96
N PRO A 62 -23.42 5.95 14.87
CA PRO A 62 -22.84 5.78 16.20
C PRO A 62 -23.51 4.57 16.85
N GLY A 63 -22.76 3.47 16.97
CA GLY A 63 -23.31 2.18 17.35
C GLY A 63 -23.94 2.23 18.74
N GLN A 64 -25.20 1.79 18.80
CA GLN A 64 -25.95 1.60 20.03
C GLN A 64 -25.30 0.48 20.84
N GLY A 65 -24.66 0.81 21.96
CA GLY A 65 -24.34 -0.11 23.08
C GLY A 65 -23.31 -1.23 22.87
N THR A 66 -23.12 -1.78 21.66
CA THR A 66 -22.27 -2.97 21.42
C THR A 66 -20.79 -2.67 21.19
N ASN A 67 -20.43 -1.41 20.96
CA ASN A 67 -19.06 -1.00 20.62
C ASN A 67 -18.01 -1.42 21.66
N LEU A 68 -18.35 -1.47 22.95
CA LEU A 68 -17.41 -1.84 24.00
C LEU A 68 -17.03 -3.33 23.93
N VAL A 69 -18.01 -4.21 23.71
CA VAL A 69 -17.80 -5.66 23.61
C VAL A 69 -17.00 -6.01 22.37
N GLU A 70 -17.33 -5.36 21.25
CA GLU A 70 -16.57 -5.51 20.01
C GLU A 70 -15.13 -5.01 20.18
N THR A 71 -14.93 -3.85 20.81
CA THR A 71 -13.59 -3.30 21.06
C THR A 71 -12.73 -4.24 21.90
N ALA A 72 -13.29 -4.81 22.97
CA ALA A 72 -12.59 -5.81 23.80
C ALA A 72 -12.17 -7.04 22.97
N THR A 73 -13.07 -7.55 22.12
CA THR A 73 -12.79 -8.68 21.22
C THR A 73 -11.67 -8.35 20.23
N PHE A 74 -11.64 -7.15 19.68
CA PHE A 74 -10.59 -6.71 18.76
C PHE A 74 -9.24 -6.53 19.47
N MET A 75 -9.23 -6.02 20.69
CA MET A 75 -8.01 -5.90 21.51
C MET A 75 -7.39 -7.28 21.79
N GLU A 76 -8.21 -8.27 22.13
CA GLU A 76 -7.76 -9.65 22.35
C GLU A 76 -7.10 -10.26 21.10
N ARG A 77 -7.68 -10.02 19.91
CA ARG A 77 -7.09 -10.45 18.63
C ARG A 77 -5.72 -9.81 18.38
N CYS A 78 -5.53 -8.57 18.83
CA CYS A 78 -4.25 -7.86 18.77
C CYS A 78 -3.27 -8.28 19.88
N LYS A 79 -3.62 -9.25 20.73
CA LYS A 79 -2.86 -9.69 21.90
C LYS A 79 -2.63 -8.57 22.94
N ILE A 80 -3.51 -7.57 22.97
CA ILE A 80 -3.49 -6.50 23.96
C ILE A 80 -4.52 -6.86 25.02
N LYS A 81 -4.06 -7.09 26.25
CA LYS A 81 -4.96 -7.32 27.40
C LYS A 81 -5.44 -5.98 27.95
N LEU A 82 -6.66 -5.97 28.48
CA LEU A 82 -7.21 -4.77 29.15
C LEU A 82 -6.31 -4.34 30.32
N ASP A 83 -5.80 -5.30 31.09
CA ASP A 83 -4.88 -5.06 32.21
C ASP A 83 -3.59 -4.34 31.79
N ASP A 84 -3.15 -4.50 30.54
CA ASP A 84 -1.95 -3.83 30.04
C ASP A 84 -2.25 -2.38 29.63
N VAL A 85 -3.50 -2.09 29.25
CA VAL A 85 -3.96 -0.72 28.97
C VAL A 85 -4.12 0.07 30.27
N ASP A 86 -4.64 -0.56 31.33
CA ASP A 86 -4.84 0.08 32.64
C ASP A 86 -3.52 0.45 33.34
N LYS A 87 -2.41 -0.21 33.00
CA LYS A 87 -1.06 0.13 33.49
C LYS A 87 -0.48 1.39 32.84
N LEU A 88 -1.05 1.84 31.72
CA LEU A 88 -0.60 3.07 31.06
C LEU A 88 -1.08 4.29 31.86
N ASN A 89 -0.28 5.35 31.88
CA ASN A 89 -0.73 6.64 32.40
C ASN A 89 -1.73 7.26 31.40
N VAL A 90 -2.99 6.86 31.48
CA VAL A 90 -4.05 7.30 30.58
C VAL A 90 -4.51 8.71 30.96
N ILE A 91 -4.33 9.66 30.03
CA ILE A 91 -4.95 10.99 30.14
C ILE A 91 -6.26 10.95 29.35
N HIS A 92 -7.38 11.00 30.06
CA HIS A 92 -8.70 11.07 29.42
C HIS A 92 -9.02 12.51 29.02
N VAL A 93 -8.88 12.83 27.72
CA VAL A 93 -9.26 14.14 27.17
C VAL A 93 -10.65 14.05 26.54
N SER A 94 -11.64 14.67 27.19
CA SER A 94 -13.01 14.80 26.70
C SER A 94 -13.36 16.26 26.41
N GLY A 95 -14.34 16.49 25.53
CA GLY A 95 -14.79 17.85 25.18
C GLY A 95 -15.21 17.96 23.72
N THR A 96 -16.11 18.89 23.39
CA THR A 96 -16.68 19.02 22.05
C THR A 96 -15.76 19.75 21.08
N LYS A 97 -14.82 20.56 21.59
CA LYS A 97 -13.84 21.35 20.83
C LYS A 97 -12.46 21.25 21.50
N GLY A 98 -11.37 21.35 20.72
CA GLY A 98 -10.00 21.44 21.25
C GLY A 98 -9.23 20.14 21.46
N LYS A 99 -9.83 18.96 21.24
CA LYS A 99 -9.19 17.64 21.49
C LYS A 99 -7.90 17.33 20.70
N GLY A 100 -7.62 18.08 19.62
CA GLY A 100 -6.40 17.95 18.83
C GLY A 100 -5.41 19.11 19.00
N SER A 101 -5.76 20.11 19.81
CA SER A 101 -4.93 21.29 20.07
C SER A 101 -4.29 21.30 21.45
N THR A 102 -4.70 20.37 22.32
CA THR A 102 -4.11 20.08 23.64
C THR A 102 -3.13 18.92 23.51
#